data_AF-A0AAV9LM08-F1
#
_entry.id   AF-A0AAV9LM08-F1
#
_cell.length_a   1.000
_cell.length_b   1.000
_cell.length_c   1.000
_cell.angle_alpha   90.00
_cell.angle_beta   90.00
_cell.angle_gamma   90.00
#
_symmetry.space_group_name_H-M   'P 1'
#
loop_
_entity.id
_entity.type
_entity.pdbx_description
1 polymer ?
#
loop_
_entity_poly.entity_id
_entity_poly.type
_entity_poly.pdbx_seq_one_letter_code
_entity_poly.pdbx_strand_id
1 'polypeptide(L)'
;MATSNESFLILKPENGGTRDLVGLLLGGLRGEIKAKFLEYSCADDGGGDCGGGEEVNDHRWVIFVSILVRKILKVFKKPMEWSGYFVEFFINLFSINGNFLGLFHNILHGKLVIPQRGTATFISIIGHIDGRINLLYNTEILTKEIAQSDSFIGKNEQLGMRHRALMDLCMMSSKLAYENENVVKDVVNHHWKMHFVDFYNCWNDYQKQISTQVFILCDKSKDANLILISFRGTEPFDADDWITDFDYSWYEVPKIGKLHMGFLEALGLGSRVNVSTFHEHLFDKNVDVTIAHPERKTAYYTVRSKLKSLLKEHENARFVVTGHSLGGALAILFPTMLVIHEEMDVMKRLSRVYTYGQPRVGNRQLGRFMEEHLEHPVPKYFRVVYSNDLVPRLPYDDKTFLYKHFGEVCEEPNMNFFGLRFVLPMYLNAVWEFIRSFFMCYIYGPEYKESCESIFFRMVGMFLPGISAHSPVNYVNSVRLGRKKCSDVIVLESLD
;
A
#
# COMPACT_ATOMS: atom_id res chain seq x y z
N MET A 1 -11.22 11.30 36.20
CA MET A 1 -10.93 10.28 35.17
C MET A 1 -12.13 10.23 34.26
N ALA A 2 -12.13 11.01 33.18
CA ALA A 2 -13.19 10.96 32.19
C ALA A 2 -12.94 9.71 31.35
N THR A 3 -13.88 8.76 31.37
CA THR A 3 -13.91 7.64 30.42
C THR A 3 -14.03 8.23 29.03
N SER A 4 -12.98 8.11 28.22
CA SER A 4 -13.05 8.43 26.79
C SER A 4 -14.14 7.57 26.16
N ASN A 5 -15.18 8.19 25.61
CA ASN A 5 -16.15 7.50 24.77
C ASN A 5 -15.44 7.12 23.45
N GLU A 6 -14.78 5.96 23.43
CA GLU A 6 -14.13 5.42 22.25
C GLU A 6 -15.18 4.79 21.32
N SER A 7 -15.22 5.24 20.07
CA SER A 7 -16.09 4.68 19.03
C SER A 7 -15.28 3.79 18.09
N PHE A 8 -15.67 2.53 17.95
CA PHE A 8 -14.96 1.57 17.10
C PHE A 8 -15.84 0.39 16.67
N LEU A 9 -15.39 -0.33 15.65
CA LEU A 9 -15.94 -1.61 15.20
C LEU A 9 -14.78 -2.59 14.96
N ILE A 10 -14.83 -3.76 15.58
CA ILE A 10 -13.84 -4.83 15.45
C ILE A 10 -14.52 -6.10 14.95
N LEU A 11 -13.97 -6.66 13.87
CA LEU A 11 -14.33 -7.97 13.36
C LEU A 11 -13.50 -9.08 13.99
N LYS A 12 -14.17 -10.00 14.70
CA LYS A 12 -13.62 -11.17 15.39
C LYS A 12 -13.99 -12.49 14.70
N PRO A 13 -13.35 -12.84 13.56
CA PRO A 13 -13.67 -14.05 12.80
C PRO A 13 -13.40 -15.34 13.59
N GLU A 14 -12.53 -15.32 14.60
CA GLU A 14 -12.19 -16.46 15.47
C GLU A 14 -13.33 -16.91 16.40
N ASN A 15 -14.25 -16.01 16.76
CA ASN A 15 -15.26 -16.28 17.78
C ASN A 15 -16.49 -17.06 17.29
N GLY A 16 -16.73 -17.11 15.97
CA GLY A 16 -17.86 -17.83 15.39
C GLY A 16 -17.43 -18.99 14.49
N GLY A 17 -18.22 -20.08 14.48
CA GLY A 17 -17.98 -21.26 13.65
C GLY A 17 -18.46 -21.10 12.20
N THR A 18 -18.28 -22.15 11.39
CA THR A 18 -18.79 -22.19 9.99
C THR A 18 -20.32 -22.13 9.93
N ARG A 19 -21.01 -22.75 10.90
CA ARG A 19 -22.47 -22.67 11.04
C ARG A 19 -22.95 -21.25 11.36
N ASP A 20 -22.21 -20.53 12.21
CA ASP A 20 -22.53 -19.13 12.53
C ASP A 20 -22.32 -18.22 11.31
N LEU A 21 -21.30 -18.50 10.49
CA LEU A 21 -21.04 -17.77 9.25
C LEU A 21 -22.13 -18.02 8.19
N VAL A 22 -22.60 -19.26 8.05
CA VAL A 22 -23.76 -19.58 7.20
C VAL A 22 -25.04 -18.94 7.75
N GLY A 23 -25.18 -18.87 9.08
CA GLY A 23 -26.25 -18.15 9.75
C GLY A 23 -26.27 -16.66 9.42
N LEU A 24 -25.10 -16.02 9.34
CA LEU A 24 -24.94 -14.62 8.91
C LEU A 24 -25.42 -14.38 7.46
N LEU A 25 -25.30 -15.40 6.60
CA LEU A 25 -25.72 -15.36 5.19
C LEU A 25 -27.22 -15.65 5.00
N LEU A 26 -27.76 -16.66 5.70
CA LEU A 26 -29.11 -17.20 5.46
C LEU A 26 -30.21 -16.62 6.35
N GLY A 27 -29.88 -16.12 7.54
CA GLY A 27 -30.84 -15.63 8.51
C GLY A 27 -30.56 -14.17 8.84
N GLY A 28 -31.60 -13.32 8.79
CA GLY A 28 -31.48 -11.94 9.26
C GLY A 28 -30.81 -11.87 10.64
N LEU A 29 -29.95 -10.86 10.83
CA LEU A 29 -29.06 -10.69 11.98
C LEU A 29 -29.80 -10.87 13.32
N ARG A 30 -29.80 -12.10 13.86
CA ARG A 30 -30.12 -12.32 15.28
C ARG A 30 -28.97 -11.74 16.10
N GLY A 31 -29.29 -10.94 17.13
CA GLY A 31 -28.31 -10.23 17.95
C GLY A 31 -27.20 -11.12 18.51
N GLU A 32 -27.50 -12.38 18.84
CA GLU A 32 -26.52 -13.36 19.33
C GLU A 32 -25.46 -13.74 18.29
N ILE A 33 -25.80 -13.86 17.00
CA ILE A 33 -24.83 -14.19 15.94
C ILE A 33 -23.97 -12.96 15.65
N LYS A 34 -24.56 -11.75 15.71
CA LYS A 34 -23.86 -10.48 15.55
C LYS A 34 -22.78 -10.31 16.62
N ALA A 35 -23.12 -10.55 17.88
CA ALA A 35 -22.22 -10.41 19.03
C ALA A 35 -21.02 -11.38 19.00
N LYS A 36 -21.12 -12.50 18.27
CA LYS A 36 -19.98 -13.41 18.10
C LYS A 36 -18.90 -12.81 17.21
N PHE A 37 -19.28 -12.23 16.07
CA PHE A 37 -18.33 -11.77 15.05
C PHE A 37 -17.97 -10.29 15.17
N LEU A 38 -18.77 -9.49 15.87
CA LEU A 38 -18.62 -8.04 15.93
C LEU A 38 -18.55 -7.56 17.38
N GLU A 39 -17.53 -6.77 17.65
CA GLU A 39 -17.42 -5.95 18.84
C GLU A 39 -17.50 -4.49 18.40
N TYR A 40 -18.33 -3.69 19.06
CA TYR A 40 -18.44 -2.27 18.75
C TYR A 40 -18.69 -1.46 20.01
N SER A 41 -18.20 -0.24 20.02
CA SER A 41 -18.48 0.78 21.02
C SER A 41 -18.88 2.06 20.29
N CYS A 42 -19.83 2.80 20.86
CA CYS A 42 -20.28 4.08 20.33
C CYS A 42 -20.40 5.09 21.48
N ALA A 43 -19.92 6.31 21.27
CA ALA A 43 -20.20 7.44 22.13
C ALA A 43 -21.71 7.72 22.17
N ASP A 44 -22.29 7.83 23.37
CA ASP A 44 -23.72 8.07 23.58
C ASP A 44 -24.01 9.56 23.35
N ASP A 45 -24.40 9.93 22.13
CA ASP A 45 -24.70 11.31 21.73
C ASP A 45 -26.17 11.71 22.07
N GLY A 46 -26.71 11.26 23.20
CA GLY A 46 -27.93 11.80 23.83
C GLY A 46 -29.23 11.80 22.99
N GLY A 47 -29.27 11.13 21.85
CA GLY A 47 -30.44 10.93 21.00
C GLY A 47 -30.57 9.45 20.68
N GLY A 48 -31.57 8.80 21.27
CA GLY A 48 -31.80 7.37 21.09
C GLY A 48 -32.16 7.01 19.65
N ASP A 49 -31.17 6.54 18.89
CA ASP A 49 -31.18 5.30 18.10
C ASP A 49 -29.76 5.09 17.55
N CYS A 50 -29.11 3.99 17.92
CA CYS A 50 -27.71 3.76 17.64
C CYS A 50 -27.54 3.15 16.24
N GLY A 51 -27.12 3.95 15.26
CA GLY A 51 -26.89 3.53 13.87
C GLY A 51 -25.92 2.35 13.67
N GLY A 52 -25.11 1.93 14.66
CA GLY A 52 -24.29 0.72 14.58
C GLY A 52 -25.10 -0.59 14.46
N GLY A 53 -26.39 -0.55 14.83
CA GLY A 53 -27.38 -1.59 14.57
C GLY A 53 -27.70 -1.74 13.09
N GLU A 54 -28.07 -0.61 12.47
CA GLU A 54 -28.48 -0.45 11.08
C GLU A 54 -27.30 -0.55 10.10
N GLU A 55 -26.15 0.06 10.39
CA GLU A 55 -24.91 -0.02 9.60
C GLU A 55 -24.52 -1.49 9.36
N VAL A 56 -24.57 -2.35 10.38
CA VAL A 56 -24.21 -3.78 10.21
C VAL A 56 -25.27 -4.54 9.40
N ASN A 57 -26.55 -4.15 9.48
CA ASN A 57 -27.64 -4.77 8.72
C ASN A 57 -27.53 -4.50 7.21
N ASP A 58 -27.14 -3.29 6.84
CA ASP A 58 -26.96 -2.87 5.44
C ASP A 58 -25.65 -3.38 4.83
N HIS A 59 -24.71 -3.89 5.65
CA HIS A 59 -23.36 -4.26 5.23
C HIS A 59 -23.02 -5.75 5.41
N ARG A 60 -24.04 -6.61 5.61
CA ARG A 60 -23.91 -8.05 5.88
C ARG A 60 -23.03 -8.81 4.88
N TRP A 61 -23.22 -8.58 3.58
CA TRP A 61 -22.50 -9.30 2.53
C TRP A 61 -20.99 -9.05 2.61
N VAL A 62 -20.61 -7.79 2.79
CA VAL A 62 -19.20 -7.38 2.85
C VAL A 62 -18.52 -7.92 4.11
N ILE A 63 -19.20 -7.83 5.26
CA ILE A 63 -18.74 -8.41 6.51
C ILE A 63 -18.59 -9.93 6.38
N PHE A 64 -19.55 -10.60 5.75
CA PHE A 64 -19.47 -12.03 5.46
C PHE A 64 -18.25 -12.38 4.59
N VAL A 65 -18.04 -11.67 3.49
CA VAL A 65 -16.89 -11.90 2.59
C VAL A 65 -15.57 -11.67 3.33
N SER A 66 -15.45 -10.59 4.10
CA SER A 66 -14.27 -10.33 4.94
C SER A 66 -13.99 -11.48 5.91
N ILE A 67 -14.99 -11.92 6.68
CA ILE A 67 -14.83 -13.02 7.64
C ILE A 67 -14.47 -14.33 6.92
N LEU A 68 -15.11 -14.61 5.79
CA LEU A 68 -14.86 -15.81 4.99
C LEU A 68 -13.42 -15.84 4.47
N VAL A 69 -12.97 -14.77 3.81
CA VAL A 69 -11.61 -14.66 3.26
C VAL A 69 -10.58 -14.75 4.38
N ARG A 70 -10.76 -14.03 5.50
CA ARG A 70 -9.86 -14.09 6.66
C ARG A 70 -9.79 -15.49 7.26
N LYS A 71 -10.90 -16.23 7.35
CA LYS A 71 -10.91 -17.63 7.79
C LYS A 71 -10.14 -18.53 6.83
N ILE A 72 -10.34 -18.38 5.52
CA ILE A 72 -9.61 -19.14 4.49
C ILE A 72 -8.10 -18.87 4.60
N LEU A 73 -7.69 -17.60 4.59
CA LEU A 73 -6.29 -17.19 4.69
C LEU A 73 -5.63 -17.71 5.98
N LYS A 74 -6.34 -17.68 7.11
CA LYS A 74 -5.82 -18.23 8.38
C LYS A 74 -5.55 -19.74 8.31
N VAL A 75 -6.39 -20.51 7.60
CA VAL A 75 -6.17 -21.95 7.38
C VAL A 75 -4.97 -22.18 6.46
N PHE A 76 -4.80 -21.36 5.43
CA PHE A 76 -3.72 -21.50 4.46
C PHE A 76 -2.43 -20.75 4.81
N LYS A 77 -2.38 -20.05 5.96
CA LYS A 77 -1.23 -19.23 6.37
C LYS A 77 0.12 -19.96 6.25
N LYS A 78 0.27 -21.09 6.95
CA LYS A 78 1.53 -21.88 6.91
C LYS A 78 1.80 -22.51 5.54
N PRO A 79 0.82 -23.14 4.87
CA PRO A 79 0.99 -23.60 3.49
C PRO A 79 1.46 -22.50 2.51
N MET A 80 0.88 -21.29 2.59
CA MET A 80 1.26 -20.16 1.76
C MET A 80 2.69 -19.71 2.03
N GLU A 81 3.06 -19.53 3.30
CA GLU A 81 4.42 -19.16 3.71
C GLU A 81 5.48 -20.16 3.18
N TRP A 82 5.22 -21.47 3.33
CA TRP A 82 6.13 -22.52 2.83
C TRP A 82 6.20 -22.53 1.30
N SER A 83 5.07 -22.32 0.63
CA SER A 83 5.01 -22.24 -0.83
C SER A 83 5.79 -21.04 -1.34
N GLY A 84 5.67 -19.88 -0.68
CA GLY A 84 6.46 -18.69 -0.97
C GLY A 84 7.95 -18.96 -0.82
N TYR A 85 8.36 -19.58 0.29
CA TYR A 85 9.76 -19.92 0.51
C TYR A 85 10.34 -20.86 -0.55
N PHE A 86 9.55 -21.86 -0.96
CA PHE A 86 9.91 -22.80 -2.02
C PHE A 86 10.02 -22.08 -3.37
N VAL A 87 8.95 -21.40 -3.80
CA VAL A 87 8.87 -20.74 -5.11
C VAL A 87 10.00 -19.72 -5.26
N GLU A 88 10.21 -18.84 -4.28
CA GLU A 88 11.30 -17.86 -4.32
C GLU A 88 12.68 -18.50 -4.43
N PHE A 89 12.92 -19.57 -3.67
CA PHE A 89 14.22 -20.24 -3.70
C PHE A 89 14.49 -20.81 -5.11
N PHE A 90 13.52 -21.47 -5.71
CA PHE A 90 13.70 -22.07 -7.04
C PHE A 90 13.82 -21.01 -8.14
N ILE A 91 13.01 -19.95 -8.11
CA ILE A 91 13.13 -18.87 -9.10
C ILE A 91 14.51 -18.21 -9.00
N ASN A 92 15.01 -17.91 -7.79
CA ASN A 92 16.36 -17.38 -7.61
C ASN A 92 17.46 -18.38 -8.02
N LEU A 93 17.26 -19.68 -7.76
CA LEU A 93 18.19 -20.73 -8.19
C LEU A 93 18.31 -20.77 -9.71
N PHE A 94 17.19 -20.70 -10.43
CA PHE A 94 17.22 -20.62 -11.89
C PHE A 94 17.85 -19.32 -12.37
N SER A 95 17.48 -18.17 -11.79
CA SER A 95 17.94 -16.85 -12.21
C SER A 95 19.47 -16.72 -12.10
N ILE A 96 20.06 -17.04 -10.95
CA ILE A 96 21.51 -16.93 -10.72
C ILE A 96 22.32 -17.88 -11.60
N ASN A 97 21.75 -19.03 -11.98
CA ASN A 97 22.46 -20.04 -12.76
C ASN A 97 22.20 -19.95 -14.28
N GLY A 98 21.58 -18.89 -14.79
CA GLY A 98 21.36 -18.73 -16.24
C GLY A 98 20.17 -19.56 -16.76
N ASN A 99 19.07 -19.56 -16.01
CA ASN A 99 17.83 -20.29 -16.26
C ASN A 99 18.01 -21.82 -16.21
N PHE A 100 17.00 -22.57 -16.68
CA PHE A 100 16.99 -24.04 -16.59
C PHE A 100 18.20 -24.71 -17.26
N LEU A 101 18.56 -24.27 -18.47
CA LEU A 101 19.70 -24.84 -19.21
C LEU A 101 21.03 -24.50 -18.55
N GLY A 102 21.18 -23.27 -18.05
CA GLY A 102 22.39 -22.85 -17.34
C GLY A 102 22.54 -23.57 -16.00
N LEU A 103 21.44 -23.80 -15.27
CA LEU A 103 21.44 -24.60 -14.04
C LEU A 103 21.93 -26.02 -14.30
N PHE A 104 21.39 -26.69 -15.33
CA PHE A 104 21.82 -28.02 -15.70
C PHE A 104 23.31 -28.06 -16.09
N HIS A 105 23.78 -27.07 -16.86
CA HIS A 105 25.19 -26.92 -17.23
C HIS A 105 26.09 -26.71 -16.00
N ASN A 106 25.68 -25.85 -15.06
CA ASN A 106 26.44 -25.57 -13.83
C ASN A 106 26.49 -26.79 -12.90
N ILE A 107 25.43 -27.59 -12.83
CA ILE A 107 25.42 -28.86 -12.09
C ILE A 107 26.43 -29.82 -12.70
N LEU A 108 26.41 -30.02 -14.02
CA LEU A 108 27.33 -30.93 -14.71
C LEU A 108 28.80 -30.52 -14.56
N HIS A 109 29.09 -29.23 -14.45
CA HIS A 109 30.45 -28.71 -14.31
C HIS A 109 30.87 -28.38 -12.87
N GLY A 110 30.05 -28.70 -11.87
CA GLY A 110 30.36 -28.41 -10.46
C GLY A 110 30.46 -26.92 -10.12
N LYS A 111 29.82 -26.05 -10.92
CA LYS A 111 29.79 -24.58 -10.76
C LYS A 111 28.45 -24.08 -10.23
N LEU A 112 27.67 -24.95 -9.60
CA LEU A 112 26.35 -24.62 -9.06
C LEU A 112 26.47 -23.51 -8.00
N VAL A 113 25.75 -22.40 -8.22
CA VAL A 113 25.62 -21.33 -7.23
C VAL A 113 24.28 -21.48 -6.53
N ILE A 114 24.30 -21.67 -5.20
CA ILE A 114 23.09 -21.80 -4.39
C ILE A 114 22.68 -20.39 -3.91
N PRO A 115 21.42 -19.96 -4.17
CA PRO A 115 20.95 -18.65 -3.75
C PRO A 115 20.86 -18.56 -2.22
N GLN A 116 21.33 -17.46 -1.65
CA GLN A 116 21.27 -17.20 -0.20
C GLN A 116 20.33 -16.04 0.09
N ARG A 117 19.31 -16.29 0.93
CA ARG A 117 18.34 -15.27 1.35
C ARG A 117 19.03 -14.10 2.04
N GLY A 118 18.55 -12.89 1.77
CA GLY A 118 19.09 -11.66 2.35
C GLY A 118 20.39 -11.16 1.70
N THR A 119 20.86 -11.78 0.62
CA THR A 119 21.98 -11.25 -0.17
C THR A 119 21.48 -10.32 -1.28
N ALA A 120 22.38 -9.51 -1.85
CA ALA A 120 22.07 -8.61 -2.97
C ALA A 120 21.70 -9.36 -4.28
N THR A 121 21.97 -10.67 -4.36
CA THR A 121 21.63 -11.51 -5.53
C THR A 121 20.33 -12.28 -5.35
N PHE A 122 19.73 -12.26 -4.15
CA PHE A 122 18.45 -12.90 -3.88
C PHE A 122 17.33 -11.86 -3.94
N ILE A 123 16.52 -11.90 -5.00
CA ILE A 123 15.43 -10.94 -5.20
C ILE A 123 14.06 -11.58 -4.92
N SER A 124 13.08 -10.73 -4.59
CA SER A 124 11.71 -11.12 -4.32
C SER A 124 10.99 -11.65 -5.56
N ILE A 125 9.82 -12.29 -5.38
CA ILE A 125 8.93 -12.64 -6.51
C ILE A 125 8.55 -11.39 -7.32
N ILE A 126 8.35 -10.24 -6.66
CA ILE A 126 8.02 -8.98 -7.35
C ILE A 126 9.18 -8.54 -8.25
N GLY A 127 10.42 -8.70 -7.80
CA GLY A 127 11.61 -8.46 -8.60
C GLY A 127 11.72 -9.38 -9.82
N HIS A 128 11.31 -10.65 -9.70
CA HIS A 128 11.26 -11.58 -10.85
C HIS A 128 10.09 -11.30 -11.80
N ILE A 129 8.95 -10.83 -11.30
CA ILE A 129 7.82 -10.38 -12.11
C ILE A 129 8.20 -9.12 -12.92
N ASP A 130 8.97 -8.20 -12.33
CA ASP A 130 9.47 -7.00 -13.01
C ASP A 130 10.94 -6.69 -12.70
N GLY A 131 11.84 -7.26 -13.48
CA GLY A 131 13.28 -7.09 -13.34
C GLY A 131 13.83 -5.70 -13.71
N ARG A 132 12.98 -4.73 -14.10
CA ARG A 132 13.45 -3.38 -14.43
C ARG A 132 13.91 -2.65 -13.17
N ILE A 133 15.15 -2.21 -13.14
CA ILE A 133 15.69 -1.38 -12.04
C ILE A 133 16.01 0.05 -12.47
N ASN A 134 16.19 0.30 -13.77
CA ASN A 134 16.57 1.62 -14.27
C ASN A 134 15.41 2.61 -14.18
N LEU A 135 15.71 3.82 -13.71
CA LEU A 135 14.80 4.96 -13.76
C LEU A 135 14.64 5.45 -15.21
N LEU A 136 13.46 5.97 -15.54
CA LEU A 136 13.17 6.52 -16.87
C LEU A 136 13.97 7.81 -17.15
N TYR A 137 14.20 8.61 -16.10
CA TYR A 137 14.94 9.87 -16.16
C TYR A 137 16.22 9.76 -15.34
N ASN A 138 17.28 10.44 -15.78
CA ASN A 138 18.49 10.51 -14.99
C ASN A 138 18.29 11.39 -13.73
N THR A 139 19.12 11.14 -12.72
CA THR A 139 19.06 11.81 -11.41
C THR A 139 19.26 13.33 -11.52
N GLU A 140 19.99 13.80 -12.53
CA GLU A 140 20.20 15.23 -12.79
C GLU A 140 18.94 15.95 -13.27
N ILE A 141 18.14 15.33 -14.13
CA ILE A 141 16.86 15.88 -14.59
C ILE A 141 15.87 15.89 -13.43
N LEU A 142 15.82 14.81 -12.65
CA LEU A 142 14.96 14.71 -11.47
C LEU A 142 15.26 15.85 -10.46
N THR A 143 16.54 16.05 -10.13
CA THR A 143 16.95 17.10 -9.17
C THR A 143 16.69 18.51 -9.72
N LYS A 144 16.87 18.74 -11.03
CA LYS A 144 16.51 20.02 -11.67
C LYS A 144 15.00 20.27 -11.64
N GLU A 145 14.17 19.28 -11.97
CA GLU A 145 12.71 19.43 -11.92
C GLU A 145 12.21 19.71 -10.49
N ILE A 146 12.76 19.01 -9.50
CA ILE A 146 12.41 19.23 -8.09
C ILE A 146 12.81 20.64 -7.64
N ALA A 147 14.06 21.05 -7.91
CA ALA A 147 14.54 22.39 -7.52
C ALA A 147 13.82 23.53 -8.25
N GLN A 148 13.45 23.34 -9.52
CA GLN A 148 12.68 24.33 -10.27
C GLN A 148 11.24 24.45 -9.76
N SER A 149 10.65 23.36 -9.27
CA SER A 149 9.32 23.40 -8.68
C SER A 149 9.24 24.28 -7.43
N ASP A 150 10.34 24.45 -6.69
CA ASP A 150 10.41 25.37 -5.55
C ASP A 150 10.45 26.85 -5.99
N SER A 151 11.04 27.16 -7.14
CA SER A 151 11.09 28.53 -7.69
C SER A 151 9.78 28.97 -8.35
N PHE A 152 9.00 28.02 -8.88
CA PHE A 152 7.76 28.28 -9.62
C PHE A 152 6.51 28.43 -8.75
N ILE A 153 6.54 27.92 -7.50
CA ILE A 153 5.46 28.15 -6.50
C ILE A 153 5.26 29.65 -6.24
N GLY A 154 6.24 30.50 -6.54
CA GLY A 154 6.15 31.95 -6.37
C GLY A 154 5.58 32.76 -7.54
N LYS A 155 5.50 32.23 -8.78
CA LYS A 155 5.23 33.11 -9.96
C LYS A 155 4.40 32.57 -11.12
N ASN A 156 3.85 31.36 -11.12
CA ASN A 156 2.86 30.99 -12.16
C ASN A 156 1.89 29.90 -11.71
N GLU A 157 0.59 30.21 -11.79
CA GLU A 157 -0.59 29.34 -11.68
C GLU A 157 -0.67 28.28 -12.81
N GLN A 158 0.40 27.56 -13.11
CA GLN A 158 0.31 26.37 -13.99
C GLN A 158 0.03 25.11 -13.18
N LEU A 159 -1.22 25.06 -12.72
CA LEU A 159 -2.13 23.91 -12.78
C LEU A 159 -1.48 22.54 -13.11
N GLY A 160 -1.31 21.69 -12.10
CA GLY A 160 -1.36 20.23 -12.26
C GLY A 160 -0.34 19.55 -13.18
N MET A 161 0.83 20.16 -13.48
CA MET A 161 1.85 19.44 -14.24
C MET A 161 2.49 18.33 -13.41
N ARG A 162 2.17 17.08 -13.78
CA ARG A 162 2.73 15.85 -13.22
C ARG A 162 4.24 15.79 -13.47
N HIS A 163 5.04 15.70 -12.41
CA HIS A 163 6.47 15.38 -12.52
C HIS A 163 6.63 13.89 -12.81
N ARG A 164 6.62 13.52 -14.09
CA ARG A 164 6.74 12.11 -14.50
C ARG A 164 8.01 11.45 -13.94
N ALA A 165 9.11 12.20 -13.83
CA ALA A 165 10.34 11.70 -13.23
C ALA A 165 10.17 11.33 -11.76
N LEU A 166 9.49 12.17 -10.98
CA LEU A 166 9.21 11.88 -9.57
C LEU A 166 8.20 10.74 -9.40
N MET A 167 7.19 10.65 -10.26
CA MET A 167 6.27 9.51 -10.28
C MET A 167 6.98 8.20 -10.62
N ASP A 168 7.92 8.21 -11.56
CA ASP A 168 8.72 7.03 -11.90
C ASP A 168 9.61 6.63 -10.72
N LEU A 169 10.32 7.57 -10.10
CA LEU A 169 11.10 7.29 -8.90
C LEU A 169 10.22 6.72 -7.78
N CYS A 170 9.03 7.29 -7.55
CA CYS A 170 8.11 6.82 -6.51
C CYS A 170 7.61 5.41 -6.79
N MET A 171 7.21 5.12 -8.03
CA MET A 171 6.75 3.78 -8.40
C MET A 171 7.89 2.76 -8.32
N MET A 172 9.07 3.10 -8.83
CA MET A 172 10.24 2.23 -8.79
C MET A 172 10.69 1.98 -7.34
N SER A 173 10.57 2.98 -6.46
CA SER A 173 10.82 2.83 -5.02
C SER A 173 9.77 1.95 -4.34
N SER A 174 8.49 2.14 -4.66
CA SER A 174 7.40 1.29 -4.15
C SER A 174 7.53 -0.17 -4.57
N LYS A 175 8.10 -0.43 -5.77
CA LYS A 175 8.46 -1.78 -6.20
C LYS A 175 9.71 -2.31 -5.49
N LEU A 176 10.74 -1.47 -5.33
CA LEU A 176 11.98 -1.84 -4.66
C LEU A 176 11.76 -2.16 -3.17
N ALA A 177 10.70 -1.61 -2.56
CA ALA A 177 10.38 -1.87 -1.15
C ALA A 177 10.08 -3.34 -0.82
N TYR A 178 9.75 -4.17 -1.81
CA TYR A 178 9.58 -5.62 -1.65
C TYR A 178 10.91 -6.37 -1.56
N GLU A 179 12.02 -5.73 -1.91
CA GLU A 179 13.34 -6.35 -1.88
C GLU A 179 13.98 -6.26 -0.50
N ASN A 180 14.95 -7.14 -0.25
CA ASN A 180 15.73 -7.10 0.99
C ASN A 180 16.70 -5.91 1.02
N GLU A 181 17.13 -5.50 2.22
CA GLU A 181 17.99 -4.34 2.45
C GLU A 181 19.22 -4.28 1.53
N ASN A 182 19.90 -5.41 1.29
CA ASN A 182 21.11 -5.41 0.48
C ASN A 182 20.83 -5.12 -0.99
N VAL A 183 19.71 -5.62 -1.53
CA VAL A 183 19.24 -5.29 -2.89
C VAL A 183 18.84 -3.81 -2.97
N VAL A 184 18.07 -3.32 -1.99
CA VAL A 184 17.66 -1.91 -1.94
C VAL A 184 18.87 -0.99 -1.92
N LYS A 185 19.83 -1.28 -1.05
CA LYS A 185 21.08 -0.51 -0.90
C LYS A 185 21.91 -0.51 -2.16
N ASP A 186 22.03 -1.65 -2.84
CA ASP A 186 22.77 -1.77 -4.09
C ASP A 186 22.12 -0.97 -5.22
N VAL A 187 20.81 -1.12 -5.40
CA VAL A 187 20.04 -0.39 -6.42
C VAL A 187 20.11 1.11 -6.18
N VAL A 188 19.87 1.58 -4.96
CA VAL A 188 19.86 3.02 -4.66
C VAL A 188 21.25 3.64 -4.83
N ASN A 189 22.29 3.04 -4.28
CA ASN A 189 23.63 3.63 -4.29
C ASN A 189 24.34 3.47 -5.64
N HIS A 190 24.27 2.29 -6.26
CA HIS A 190 25.08 1.99 -7.46
C HIS A 190 24.29 2.19 -8.75
N HIS A 191 23.01 1.81 -8.79
CA HIS A 191 22.21 1.93 -10.01
C HIS A 191 21.58 3.31 -10.16
N TRP A 192 20.93 3.83 -9.11
CA TRP A 192 20.28 5.15 -9.14
C TRP A 192 21.23 6.30 -8.83
N LYS A 193 22.41 5.99 -8.28
CA LYS A 193 23.42 6.97 -7.83
C LYS A 193 22.82 7.99 -6.85
N MET A 194 21.94 7.50 -5.98
CA MET A 194 21.32 8.23 -4.88
C MET A 194 21.93 7.76 -3.55
N HIS A 195 21.49 8.32 -2.43
CA HIS A 195 21.98 7.93 -1.12
C HIS A 195 20.96 7.06 -0.38
N PHE A 196 21.27 5.78 -0.20
CA PHE A 196 20.53 4.91 0.71
C PHE A 196 20.75 5.36 2.15
N VAL A 197 19.68 5.67 2.86
CA VAL A 197 19.75 6.13 4.26
C VAL A 197 19.65 4.95 5.21
N ASP A 198 18.55 4.20 5.14
CA ASP A 198 18.29 3.09 6.07
C ASP A 198 17.11 2.22 5.60
N PHE A 199 17.05 1.00 6.12
CA PHE A 199 15.96 0.04 5.92
C PHE A 199 15.44 -0.43 7.28
N TYR A 200 14.16 -0.24 7.53
CA TYR A 200 13.53 -0.56 8.81
C TYR A 200 12.61 -1.76 8.69
N ASN A 201 12.80 -2.68 9.62
CA ASN A 201 11.93 -3.81 9.90
C ASN A 201 11.16 -3.50 11.18
N CYS A 202 9.90 -3.11 11.06
CA CYS A 202 9.12 -2.55 12.15
C CYS A 202 8.14 -3.55 12.78
N TRP A 203 8.02 -3.43 14.09
CA TRP A 203 7.19 -4.29 14.94
C TRP A 203 5.71 -3.90 14.88
N ASN A 204 4.84 -4.92 14.85
CA ASN A 204 3.39 -4.78 14.95
C ASN A 204 2.89 -5.43 16.24
N ASP A 205 2.30 -4.62 17.13
CA ASP A 205 1.85 -5.07 18.44
C ASP A 205 0.65 -6.00 18.41
N TYR A 206 -0.17 -5.96 17.37
CA TYR A 206 -1.28 -6.89 17.22
C TYR A 206 -0.79 -8.26 16.74
N GLN A 207 0.04 -8.30 15.70
CA GLN A 207 0.53 -9.55 15.12
C GLN A 207 1.68 -10.19 15.93
N LYS A 208 2.33 -9.44 16.83
CA LYS A 208 3.48 -9.87 17.64
C LYS A 208 4.66 -10.34 16.77
N GLN A 209 4.88 -9.67 15.65
CA GLN A 209 5.98 -9.94 14.72
C GLN A 209 6.41 -8.67 14.00
N ILE A 210 7.54 -8.75 13.28
CA ILE A 210 7.94 -7.73 12.32
C ILE A 210 7.05 -7.91 11.08
N SER A 211 6.24 -6.91 10.76
CA SER A 211 5.30 -6.97 9.63
C SER A 211 5.43 -5.80 8.66
N THR A 212 6.06 -4.70 9.07
CA THR A 212 6.08 -3.47 8.28
C THR A 212 7.50 -3.10 7.90
N GLN A 213 7.77 -3.07 6.60
CA GLN A 213 9.06 -2.68 6.05
C GLN A 213 8.97 -1.32 5.40
N VAL A 214 9.98 -0.50 5.62
CA VAL A 214 10.09 0.83 5.04
C VAL A 214 11.56 1.16 4.86
N PHE A 215 11.91 1.74 3.72
CA PHE A 215 13.24 2.28 3.50
C PHE A 215 13.18 3.77 3.21
N ILE A 216 14.28 4.44 3.49
CA ILE A 216 14.46 5.86 3.24
C ILE A 216 15.69 6.06 2.35
N LEU A 217 15.56 6.94 1.36
CA LEU A 217 16.67 7.40 0.53
C LEU A 217 16.68 8.92 0.43
N CYS A 218 17.83 9.48 0.08
CA CYS A 218 18.02 10.87 -0.29
C CYS A 218 18.56 10.98 -1.71
N ASP A 219 18.34 12.10 -2.40
CA ASP A 219 19.00 12.36 -3.69
C ASP A 219 20.52 12.47 -3.56
N LYS A 220 21.00 12.94 -2.41
CA LYS A 220 22.43 13.10 -2.09
C LYS A 220 22.69 12.75 -0.63
N SER A 221 23.95 12.46 -0.30
CA SER A 221 24.38 12.20 1.08
C SER A 221 24.59 13.47 1.92
N LYS A 222 24.79 14.62 1.27
CA LYS A 222 24.92 15.94 1.89
C LYS A 222 24.10 16.94 1.11
N ASP A 223 23.51 17.90 1.81
CA ASP A 223 22.68 18.97 1.22
C ASP A 223 21.63 18.42 0.24
N ALA A 224 20.94 17.36 0.66
CA ALA A 224 19.87 16.73 -0.12
C ALA A 224 18.72 17.72 -0.37
N ASN A 225 18.09 17.61 -1.54
CA ASN A 225 16.86 18.33 -1.88
C ASN A 225 15.62 17.44 -1.74
N LEU A 226 15.80 16.12 -1.81
CA LEU A 226 14.73 15.14 -1.75
C LEU A 226 15.05 14.06 -0.72
N ILE A 227 14.10 13.81 0.17
CA ILE A 227 14.02 12.60 1.00
C ILE A 227 12.82 11.79 0.49
N LEU A 228 13.02 10.51 0.19
CA LEU A 228 11.92 9.61 -0.20
C LEU A 228 11.76 8.53 0.84
N ILE A 229 10.52 8.34 1.29
CA ILE A 229 10.11 7.28 2.21
C ILE A 229 9.24 6.30 1.42
N SER A 230 9.64 5.04 1.36
CA SER A 230 8.85 4.02 0.66
C SER A 230 8.44 2.88 1.59
N PHE A 231 7.13 2.71 1.77
CA PHE A 231 6.57 1.59 2.51
C PHE A 231 6.37 0.38 1.59
N ARG A 232 6.72 -0.81 2.09
CA ARG A 232 6.41 -2.09 1.44
C ARG A 232 4.91 -2.36 1.51
N GLY A 233 4.36 -3.00 0.49
CA GLY A 233 3.02 -3.57 0.54
C GLY A 233 3.03 -5.06 0.86
N THR A 234 1.94 -5.73 0.48
CA THR A 234 1.65 -7.13 0.77
C THR A 234 2.43 -8.06 -0.14
N GLU A 235 3.19 -9.01 0.44
CA GLU A 235 3.81 -10.09 -0.34
C GLU A 235 2.74 -11.11 -0.78
N PRO A 236 2.83 -11.69 -2.00
CA PRO A 236 1.81 -12.61 -2.51
C PRO A 236 1.53 -13.82 -1.60
N PHE A 237 2.53 -14.25 -0.82
CA PHE A 237 2.46 -15.41 0.06
C PHE A 237 2.34 -15.05 1.56
N ASP A 238 2.21 -13.77 1.91
CA ASP A 238 2.03 -13.32 3.29
C ASP A 238 0.55 -13.19 3.64
N ALA A 239 0.00 -14.25 4.23
CA ALA A 239 -1.42 -14.29 4.60
C ALA A 239 -1.79 -13.24 5.66
N ASP A 240 -0.88 -12.76 6.51
CA ASP A 240 -1.19 -11.77 7.54
C ASP A 240 -1.37 -10.36 6.92
N ASP A 241 -0.53 -10.04 5.94
CA ASP A 241 -0.66 -8.80 5.15
C ASP A 241 -2.01 -8.79 4.40
N TRP A 242 -2.35 -9.89 3.72
CA TRP A 242 -3.66 -10.04 3.08
C TRP A 242 -4.84 -9.95 4.07
N ILE A 243 -4.73 -10.58 5.25
CA ILE A 243 -5.76 -10.48 6.30
C ILE A 243 -5.99 -9.02 6.72
N THR A 244 -4.93 -8.21 6.74
CA THR A 244 -4.99 -6.78 7.06
C THR A 244 -5.75 -6.02 5.98
N ASP A 245 -5.48 -6.29 4.70
CA ASP A 245 -6.19 -5.65 3.57
C ASP A 245 -7.69 -6.00 3.51
N PHE A 246 -8.06 -7.20 3.96
CA PHE A 246 -9.45 -7.67 4.02
C PHE A 246 -10.16 -7.37 5.35
N ASP A 247 -9.52 -6.67 6.27
CA ASP A 247 -10.16 -6.22 7.49
C ASP A 247 -11.13 -5.07 7.20
N TYR A 248 -12.21 -4.99 7.96
CA TYR A 248 -13.17 -3.86 7.93
C TYR A 248 -13.31 -3.21 9.30
N SER A 249 -12.41 -3.56 10.23
CA SER A 249 -12.38 -2.98 11.56
C SER A 249 -11.95 -1.52 11.46
N TRP A 250 -12.66 -0.63 12.15
CA TRP A 250 -12.38 0.79 12.18
C TRP A 250 -12.28 1.33 13.60
N TYR A 251 -11.48 2.38 13.73
CA TYR A 251 -11.38 3.19 14.94
C TYR A 251 -11.73 4.64 14.60
N GLU A 252 -12.61 5.26 15.38
CA GLU A 252 -13.03 6.64 15.16
C GLU A 252 -12.22 7.61 16.02
N VAL A 253 -11.65 8.60 15.34
CA VAL A 253 -10.91 9.70 15.96
C VAL A 253 -11.84 10.92 15.95
N PRO A 254 -12.24 11.45 17.12
CA PRO A 254 -13.17 12.56 17.19
C PRO A 254 -12.76 13.74 16.31
N LYS A 255 -13.72 14.29 15.57
CA LYS A 255 -13.56 15.39 14.59
C LYS A 255 -12.74 15.07 13.34
N ILE A 256 -11.92 14.01 13.36
CA ILE A 256 -11.09 13.58 12.22
C ILE A 256 -11.83 12.54 11.37
N GLY A 257 -12.49 11.58 12.00
CA GLY A 257 -13.28 10.53 11.32
C GLY A 257 -12.80 9.12 11.63
N LYS A 258 -13.34 8.15 10.87
CA LYS A 258 -13.07 6.72 11.03
C LYS A 258 -11.85 6.31 10.20
N LEU A 259 -10.90 5.62 10.82
CA LEU A 259 -9.68 5.10 10.20
C LEU A 259 -9.66 3.57 10.22
N HIS A 260 -8.96 2.97 9.26
CA HIS A 260 -8.77 1.52 9.18
C HIS A 260 -7.84 0.99 10.27
N MET A 261 -8.37 0.14 11.15
CA MET A 261 -7.66 -0.31 12.36
C MET A 261 -6.44 -1.16 12.01
N GLY A 262 -6.54 -2.04 11.02
CA GLY A 262 -5.42 -2.86 10.58
C GLY A 262 -4.24 -2.04 10.03
N PHE A 263 -4.51 -0.89 9.41
CA PHE A 263 -3.44 -0.02 8.89
C PHE A 263 -2.82 0.84 10.00
N LEU A 264 -3.59 1.23 11.02
CA LEU A 264 -3.04 1.84 12.24
C LEU A 264 -2.10 0.87 12.98
N GLU A 265 -2.50 -0.40 13.11
CA GLU A 265 -1.66 -1.45 13.70
C GLU A 265 -0.38 -1.69 12.89
N ALA A 266 -0.46 -1.69 11.55
CA ALA A 266 0.69 -1.81 10.67
C ALA A 266 1.66 -0.62 10.78
N LEU A 267 1.17 0.60 11.06
CA LEU A 267 2.03 1.74 11.41
C LEU A 267 2.59 1.66 12.84
N GLY A 268 2.10 0.73 13.65
CA GLY A 268 2.47 0.57 15.07
C GLY A 268 1.85 1.63 15.97
N LEU A 269 0.58 1.97 15.73
CA LEU A 269 -0.18 2.99 16.46
C LEU A 269 -1.30 2.35 17.31
N GLY A 270 -0.95 1.37 18.13
CA GLY A 270 -1.90 0.65 19.00
C GLY A 270 -2.26 -0.75 18.51
N SER A 271 -3.17 -1.41 19.24
CA SER A 271 -3.61 -2.79 18.99
C SER A 271 -5.07 -2.98 19.35
N ARG A 272 -5.82 -3.70 18.51
CA ARG A 272 -7.22 -4.08 18.78
C ARG A 272 -7.42 -4.97 20.00
N VAL A 273 -6.35 -5.59 20.52
CA VAL A 273 -6.41 -6.37 21.77
C VAL A 273 -6.63 -5.45 22.97
N ASN A 274 -6.08 -4.24 22.92
CA ASN A 274 -6.33 -3.20 23.92
C ASN A 274 -6.61 -1.87 23.22
N VAL A 275 -7.89 -1.57 22.98
CA VAL A 275 -8.32 -0.43 22.17
C VAL A 275 -7.85 0.92 22.76
N SER A 276 -7.65 1.01 24.08
CA SER A 276 -7.12 2.22 24.73
C SER A 276 -5.76 2.64 24.17
N THR A 277 -4.97 1.68 23.68
CA THR A 277 -3.65 1.96 23.10
C THR A 277 -3.76 2.83 21.85
N PHE A 278 -4.82 2.72 21.04
CA PHE A 278 -5.02 3.65 19.93
C PHE A 278 -5.16 5.08 20.43
N HIS A 279 -5.94 5.29 21.49
CA HIS A 279 -6.10 6.61 22.09
C HIS A 279 -4.79 7.16 22.63
N GLU A 280 -4.05 6.35 23.39
CA GLU A 280 -2.74 6.69 23.94
C GLU A 280 -1.75 7.10 22.83
N HIS A 281 -1.63 6.29 21.77
CA HIS A 281 -0.70 6.56 20.67
C HIS A 281 -1.07 7.77 19.81
N LEU A 282 -2.36 8.03 19.61
CA LEU A 282 -2.85 9.10 18.74
C LEU A 282 -2.89 10.47 19.44
N PHE A 283 -3.12 10.49 20.76
CA PHE A 283 -3.34 11.74 21.50
C PHE A 283 -2.32 12.03 22.59
N ASP A 284 -1.61 11.02 23.12
CA ASP A 284 -0.55 11.25 24.09
C ASP A 284 0.79 11.51 23.38
N LYS A 285 1.08 12.79 23.15
CA LYS A 285 2.30 13.27 22.48
C LYS A 285 3.60 12.83 23.16
N ASN A 286 3.54 12.43 24.43
CA ASN A 286 4.72 12.03 25.21
C ASN A 286 4.98 10.53 25.19
N VAL A 287 4.08 9.72 24.63
CA VAL A 287 4.24 8.27 24.54
C VAL A 287 5.02 7.96 23.26
N ASP A 288 6.34 8.05 23.36
CA ASP A 288 7.22 7.37 22.42
C ASP A 288 7.45 5.94 22.93
N VAL A 289 6.66 5.00 22.44
CA VAL A 289 6.71 3.59 22.88
C VAL A 289 8.09 2.96 22.63
N THR A 290 8.90 3.55 21.74
CA THR A 290 10.29 3.14 21.55
C THR A 290 11.17 3.39 22.78
N ILE A 291 10.77 4.29 23.70
CA ILE A 291 11.45 4.54 24.97
C ILE A 291 11.09 3.47 26.01
N ALA A 292 9.84 2.98 26.00
CA ALA A 292 9.39 1.93 26.92
C ALA A 292 9.88 0.53 26.50
N HIS A 293 9.98 0.28 25.19
CA HIS A 293 10.42 -0.98 24.60
C HIS A 293 11.38 -0.73 23.42
N PRO A 294 12.68 -0.48 23.69
CA PRO A 294 13.67 -0.19 22.65
C PRO A 294 13.83 -1.32 21.61
N GLU A 295 13.43 -2.54 21.96
CA GLU A 295 13.38 -3.69 21.06
C GLU A 295 12.17 -3.69 20.10
N ARG A 296 11.16 -2.85 20.32
CA ARG A 296 9.92 -2.77 19.51
C ARG A 296 9.82 -1.45 18.74
N LYS A 297 10.61 -1.34 17.68
CA LYS A 297 10.58 -0.19 16.77
C LYS A 297 9.30 -0.21 15.93
N THR A 298 8.36 0.68 16.24
CA THR A 298 7.13 0.88 15.44
C THR A 298 7.42 1.73 14.21
N ALA A 299 6.68 1.51 13.13
CA ALA A 299 6.97 2.14 11.84
C ALA A 299 6.81 3.66 11.88
N TYR A 300 5.72 4.16 12.43
CA TYR A 300 5.46 5.60 12.50
C TYR A 300 6.54 6.36 13.27
N TYR A 301 6.85 5.94 14.50
CA TYR A 301 7.80 6.64 15.36
C TYR A 301 9.23 6.57 14.81
N THR A 302 9.63 5.41 14.27
CA THR A 302 10.96 5.23 13.64
C THR A 302 11.12 6.16 12.44
N VAL A 303 10.15 6.16 11.51
CA VAL A 303 10.20 6.99 10.30
C VAL A 303 10.10 8.48 10.66
N ARG A 304 9.20 8.87 11.57
CA ARG A 304 9.05 10.26 12.02
C ARG A 304 10.34 10.80 12.63
N SER A 305 10.96 10.03 13.53
CA SER A 305 12.22 10.41 14.20
C SER A 305 13.35 10.56 13.19
N LYS A 306 13.52 9.58 12.28
CA LYS A 306 14.55 9.62 11.24
C LYS A 306 14.31 10.78 10.26
N LEU A 307 13.07 10.99 9.81
CA LEU A 307 12.70 12.11 8.93
C LEU A 307 13.02 13.46 9.58
N LYS A 308 12.69 13.64 10.86
CA LYS A 308 13.05 14.86 11.61
C LYS A 308 14.55 15.08 11.66
N SER A 309 15.35 14.02 11.86
CA SER A 309 16.82 14.10 11.81
C SER A 309 17.31 14.54 10.43
N LEU A 310 16.80 13.91 9.36
CA LEU A 310 17.22 14.22 7.99
C LEU A 310 16.81 15.63 7.55
N LEU A 311 15.64 16.12 7.96
CA LEU A 311 15.19 17.49 7.66
C LEU A 311 16.02 18.56 8.38
N LYS A 312 16.64 18.22 9.52
CA LYS A 312 17.62 19.09 10.20
C LYS A 312 18.98 19.03 9.52
N GLU A 313 19.41 17.85 9.08
CA GLU A 313 20.68 17.65 8.38
C GLU A 313 20.68 18.26 6.97
N HIS A 314 19.52 18.23 6.31
CA HIS A 314 19.33 18.74 4.96
C HIS A 314 18.30 19.88 4.99
N GLU A 315 18.77 21.08 5.33
CA GLU A 315 17.93 22.26 5.55
C GLU A 315 17.03 22.63 4.37
N ASN A 316 17.37 22.23 3.14
CA ASN A 316 16.58 22.48 1.93
C ASN A 316 15.74 21.26 1.46
N ALA A 317 15.90 20.08 2.07
CA ALA A 317 15.22 18.87 1.63
C ALA A 317 13.69 18.92 1.81
N ARG A 318 12.95 18.58 0.76
CA ARG A 318 11.54 18.21 0.91
C ARG A 318 11.41 16.70 0.91
N PHE A 319 10.35 16.20 1.52
CA PHE A 319 10.12 14.76 1.55
C PHE A 319 8.92 14.33 0.71
N VAL A 320 9.01 13.12 0.20
CA VAL A 320 7.96 12.42 -0.56
C VAL A 320 7.71 11.08 0.11
N VAL A 321 6.44 10.69 0.18
CA VAL A 321 6.04 9.39 0.72
C VAL A 321 5.39 8.59 -0.39
N THR A 322 5.77 7.32 -0.51
CA THR A 322 5.26 6.44 -1.56
C THR A 322 5.02 5.01 -1.08
N GLY A 323 4.15 4.29 -1.79
CA GLY A 323 3.87 2.90 -1.51
C GLY A 323 2.92 2.26 -2.51
N HIS A 324 3.03 0.93 -2.63
CA HIS A 324 2.13 0.09 -3.42
C HIS A 324 1.28 -0.77 -2.49
N SER A 325 0.01 -1.04 -2.83
CA SER A 325 -0.87 -1.91 -2.03
C SER A 325 -1.04 -1.41 -0.59
N LEU A 326 -0.92 -2.28 0.43
CA LEU A 326 -0.81 -1.92 1.85
C LEU A 326 0.18 -0.77 2.08
N GLY A 327 1.34 -0.77 1.41
CA GLY A 327 2.33 0.30 1.52
C GLY A 327 1.79 1.65 1.06
N GLY A 328 0.87 1.67 0.09
CA GLY A 328 0.16 2.88 -0.32
C GLY A 328 -0.72 3.42 0.81
N ALA A 329 -1.42 2.55 1.54
CA ALA A 329 -2.23 2.95 2.69
C ALA A 329 -1.37 3.56 3.81
N LEU A 330 -0.23 2.93 4.11
CA LEU A 330 0.74 3.45 5.07
C LEU A 330 1.34 4.79 4.59
N ALA A 331 1.56 4.94 3.29
CA ALA A 331 2.13 6.16 2.71
C ALA A 331 1.23 7.39 2.86
N ILE A 332 -0.09 7.24 2.82
CA ILE A 332 -1.03 8.34 3.11
C ILE A 332 -1.33 8.48 4.61
N LEU A 333 -1.38 7.38 5.36
CA LEU A 333 -1.61 7.44 6.80
C LEU A 333 -0.44 8.08 7.54
N PHE A 334 0.80 7.88 7.09
CA PHE A 334 1.96 8.52 7.71
C PHE A 334 1.84 10.05 7.81
N PRO A 335 1.61 10.82 6.72
CA PRO A 335 1.38 12.26 6.82
C PRO A 335 0.07 12.61 7.54
N THR A 336 -0.98 11.78 7.48
CA THR A 336 -2.17 11.98 8.33
C THR A 336 -1.80 11.99 9.80
N MET A 337 -0.98 11.04 10.26
CA MET A 337 -0.54 10.95 11.65
C MET A 337 0.38 12.11 12.04
N LEU A 338 1.19 12.62 11.11
CA LEU A 338 1.95 13.86 11.35
C LEU A 338 1.02 15.04 11.63
N VAL A 339 -0.10 15.17 10.91
CA VAL A 339 -1.10 16.22 11.18
C VAL A 339 -1.77 16.01 12.53
N ILE A 340 -2.21 14.78 12.84
CA ILE A 340 -2.87 14.47 14.13
C ILE A 340 -1.92 14.75 15.31
N HIS A 341 -0.62 14.44 15.16
CA HIS A 341 0.39 14.70 16.18
C HIS A 341 0.88 16.16 16.17
N GLU A 342 0.28 17.04 15.37
CA GLU A 342 0.61 18.46 15.22
C GLU A 342 2.05 18.74 14.77
N GLU A 343 2.65 17.82 14.00
CA GLU A 343 4.00 17.93 13.43
C GLU A 343 4.02 18.86 12.20
N MET A 344 3.46 20.06 12.35
CA MET A 344 3.20 20.98 11.24
C MET A 344 4.49 21.50 10.58
N ASP A 345 5.59 21.61 11.33
CA ASP A 345 6.88 22.00 10.78
C ASP A 345 7.47 20.94 9.84
N VAL A 346 7.24 19.66 10.16
CA VAL A 346 7.55 18.56 9.24
C VAL A 346 6.60 18.63 8.05
N MET A 347 5.28 18.72 8.27
CA MET A 347 4.28 18.75 7.18
C MET A 347 4.48 19.89 6.17
N LYS A 348 5.01 21.05 6.58
CA LYS A 348 5.40 22.14 5.65
C LYS A 348 6.44 21.70 4.61
N ARG A 349 7.24 20.68 4.92
CA ARG A 349 8.28 20.10 4.05
C ARG A 349 7.78 18.93 3.21
N LEU A 350 6.51 18.53 3.33
CA LEU A 350 5.89 17.53 2.47
C LEU A 350 5.79 18.08 1.05
N SER A 351 6.50 17.46 0.12
CA SER A 351 6.38 17.75 -1.31
C SER A 351 5.15 17.08 -1.87
N ARG A 352 5.11 15.73 -1.86
CA ARG A 352 4.06 14.92 -2.48
C ARG A 352 3.88 13.57 -1.79
N VAL A 353 2.73 12.96 -1.99
CA VAL A 353 2.39 11.60 -1.62
C VAL A 353 1.92 10.90 -2.90
N TYR A 354 2.61 9.85 -3.32
CA TYR A 354 2.25 9.04 -4.48
C TYR A 354 1.87 7.64 -4.02
N THR A 355 0.70 7.17 -4.41
CA THR A 355 0.25 5.83 -4.01
C THR A 355 -0.26 5.05 -5.20
N TYR A 356 -0.01 3.74 -5.19
CA TYR A 356 -0.26 2.84 -6.30
C TYR A 356 -1.08 1.64 -5.79
N GLY A 357 -2.25 1.40 -6.38
CA GLY A 357 -3.10 0.29 -5.92
C GLY A 357 -3.52 0.44 -4.45
N GLN A 358 -3.69 1.67 -3.97
CA GLN A 358 -3.97 1.96 -2.56
C GLN A 358 -5.39 1.56 -2.15
N PRO A 359 -5.58 0.75 -1.08
CA PRO A 359 -6.90 0.51 -0.51
C PRO A 359 -7.47 1.75 0.20
N ARG A 360 -8.76 1.72 0.57
CA ARG A 360 -9.40 2.83 1.31
C ARG A 360 -8.90 2.83 2.75
N VAL A 361 -8.45 4.00 3.24
CA VAL A 361 -7.82 4.12 4.57
C VAL A 361 -8.71 4.68 5.66
N GLY A 362 -9.79 5.38 5.30
CA GLY A 362 -10.74 5.94 6.25
C GLY A 362 -12.00 6.48 5.59
N ASN A 363 -12.80 7.21 6.35
CA ASN A 363 -14.10 7.72 5.91
C ASN A 363 -14.04 9.06 5.19
N ARG A 364 -15.20 9.52 4.71
CA ARG A 364 -15.34 10.84 4.06
C ARG A 364 -14.89 12.00 4.96
N GLN A 365 -15.08 11.87 6.26
CA GLN A 365 -14.65 12.89 7.23
C GLN A 365 -13.13 12.97 7.29
N LEU A 366 -12.42 11.83 7.30
CA LEU A 366 -10.97 11.79 7.20
C LEU A 366 -10.49 12.45 5.91
N GLY A 367 -11.18 12.18 4.79
CA GLY A 367 -10.88 12.81 3.51
C GLY A 367 -10.94 14.33 3.59
N ARG A 368 -12.07 14.88 4.07
CA ARG A 368 -12.25 16.33 4.25
C ARG A 368 -11.20 16.94 5.20
N PHE A 369 -10.89 16.23 6.29
CA PHE A 369 -9.85 16.67 7.23
C PHE A 369 -8.48 16.79 6.55
N MET A 370 -8.11 15.85 5.69
CA MET A 370 -6.82 15.86 5.01
C MET A 370 -6.77 16.76 3.76
N GLU A 371 -7.91 17.04 3.12
CA GLU A 371 -8.01 17.96 1.98
C GLU A 371 -7.42 19.34 2.32
N GLU A 372 -7.71 19.87 3.51
CA GLU A 372 -7.16 21.15 3.99
C GLU A 372 -5.61 21.18 4.06
N HIS A 373 -4.97 20.02 4.26
CA HIS A 373 -3.53 19.90 4.43
C HIS A 373 -2.79 19.44 3.17
N LEU A 374 -3.50 18.82 2.22
CA LEU A 374 -2.92 18.18 1.04
C LEU A 374 -3.29 18.87 -0.28
N GLU A 375 -4.37 19.64 -0.33
CA GLU A 375 -4.80 20.29 -1.59
C GLU A 375 -4.31 21.74 -1.73
N HIS A 376 -4.03 22.41 -0.62
CA HIS A 376 -3.60 23.81 -0.62
C HIS A 376 -2.11 24.00 -0.25
N PRO A 377 -1.38 24.93 -0.90
CA PRO A 377 -1.78 25.73 -2.07
C PRO A 377 -1.75 24.97 -3.40
N VAL A 378 -1.13 23.79 -3.42
CA VAL A 378 -1.05 22.90 -4.59
C VAL A 378 -1.35 21.46 -4.15
N PRO A 379 -2.01 20.64 -4.99
CA PRO A 379 -2.24 19.23 -4.70
C PRO A 379 -0.93 18.48 -4.45
N LYS A 380 -0.84 17.83 -3.29
CA LYS A 380 0.30 17.02 -2.88
C LYS A 380 0.02 15.53 -2.97
N TYR A 381 -1.24 15.12 -2.95
CA TYR A 381 -1.62 13.71 -2.87
C TYR A 381 -2.19 13.20 -4.19
N PHE A 382 -1.47 12.25 -4.78
CA PHE A 382 -1.79 11.65 -6.07
C PHE A 382 -1.91 10.15 -5.94
N ARG A 383 -2.97 9.63 -6.54
CA ARG A 383 -3.28 8.21 -6.49
C ARG A 383 -3.37 7.63 -7.88
N VAL A 384 -2.75 6.48 -8.06
CA VAL A 384 -2.77 5.73 -9.33
C VAL A 384 -3.51 4.42 -9.08
N VAL A 385 -4.62 4.21 -9.78
CA VAL A 385 -5.35 2.93 -9.80
C VAL A 385 -5.31 2.39 -11.23
N TYR A 386 -4.95 1.12 -11.38
CA TYR A 386 -4.83 0.51 -12.69
C TYR A 386 -6.03 -0.38 -12.99
N SER A 387 -6.77 -0.07 -14.06
CA SER A 387 -7.80 -0.95 -14.61
C SER A 387 -8.73 -1.54 -13.52
N ASN A 388 -9.01 -2.83 -13.57
CA ASN A 388 -9.83 -3.58 -12.61
C ASN A 388 -9.07 -4.05 -11.36
N ASP A 389 -8.00 -3.36 -10.92
CA ASP A 389 -7.29 -3.71 -9.68
C ASP A 389 -8.22 -3.85 -8.47
N LEU A 390 -8.26 -5.03 -7.87
CA LEU A 390 -9.13 -5.33 -6.74
C LEU A 390 -8.83 -4.48 -5.50
N VAL A 391 -7.56 -4.13 -5.23
CA VAL A 391 -7.14 -3.61 -3.92
C VAL A 391 -7.69 -2.20 -3.63
N PRO A 392 -7.64 -1.21 -4.54
CA PRO A 392 -8.31 0.06 -4.37
C PRO A 392 -9.82 -0.05 -4.18
N ARG A 393 -10.41 -1.18 -4.50
CA ARG A 393 -11.86 -1.41 -4.33
C ARG A 393 -12.19 -2.00 -2.96
N LEU A 394 -11.16 -2.25 -2.13
CA LEU A 394 -11.29 -2.70 -0.76
C LEU A 394 -10.90 -1.57 0.22
N PRO A 395 -11.55 -1.52 1.40
CA PRO A 395 -12.90 -2.02 1.68
C PRO A 395 -13.97 -1.46 0.70
N TYR A 396 -15.07 -2.19 0.44
CA TYR A 396 -16.10 -1.86 -0.58
C TYR A 396 -16.70 -0.44 -0.43
N ASP A 397 -17.19 0.11 -1.55
CA ASP A 397 -17.96 1.36 -1.61
C ASP A 397 -19.41 1.07 -2.05
N ASP A 398 -20.41 1.75 -1.49
CA ASP A 398 -21.80 1.82 -1.97
C ASP A 398 -22.39 3.12 -1.40
N LYS A 399 -23.62 3.46 -1.80
CA LYS A 399 -24.30 4.73 -1.54
C LYS A 399 -24.40 5.13 -0.06
N THR A 400 -24.18 4.19 0.87
CA THR A 400 -24.20 4.36 2.33
C THR A 400 -22.84 4.16 3.04
N PHE A 401 -21.73 3.94 2.33
CA PHE A 401 -20.50 3.41 2.96
C PHE A 401 -19.63 4.35 3.79
N LEU A 402 -18.97 3.72 4.79
CA LEU A 402 -18.03 4.27 5.75
C LEU A 402 -16.68 4.65 5.13
N TYR A 403 -16.03 3.81 4.32
CA TYR A 403 -14.70 4.11 3.76
C TYR A 403 -14.80 4.83 2.42
N LYS A 404 -14.01 5.89 2.25
CA LYS A 404 -13.96 6.67 1.01
C LYS A 404 -12.52 6.98 0.60
N HIS A 405 -12.32 6.99 -0.71
CA HIS A 405 -11.11 7.56 -1.28
C HIS A 405 -11.17 9.09 -1.20
N PHE A 406 -10.00 9.70 -1.03
CA PHE A 406 -9.79 11.15 -1.11
C PHE A 406 -8.48 11.43 -1.86
N GLY A 407 -8.27 12.67 -2.27
CA GLY A 407 -7.14 13.08 -3.13
C GLY A 407 -7.39 12.90 -4.63
N GLU A 408 -6.45 13.38 -5.44
CA GLU A 408 -6.56 13.37 -6.90
C GLU A 408 -6.26 11.97 -7.46
N VAL A 409 -7.20 11.42 -8.23
CA VAL A 409 -7.11 10.08 -8.85
C VAL A 409 -6.69 10.21 -10.31
N CYS A 410 -5.57 9.58 -10.67
CA CYS A 410 -4.98 9.64 -12.01
C CYS A 410 -5.68 8.74 -13.03
N GLU A 411 -6.30 7.67 -12.57
CA GLU A 411 -6.99 6.64 -13.35
C GLU A 411 -7.81 5.81 -12.35
N GLU A 412 -9.12 5.63 -12.55
CA GLU A 412 -9.97 4.71 -11.75
C GLU A 412 -11.17 4.26 -12.62
N PRO A 413 -10.98 3.29 -13.52
CA PRO A 413 -12.07 2.79 -14.32
C PRO A 413 -12.97 1.89 -13.44
N ASN A 414 -14.13 2.41 -13.05
CA ASN A 414 -15.17 1.77 -12.22
C ASN A 414 -14.86 1.65 -10.71
N MET A 415 -15.56 2.48 -9.93
CA MET A 415 -15.50 2.49 -8.45
C MET A 415 -15.96 1.17 -7.80
N ASN A 416 -16.86 0.40 -8.42
CA ASN A 416 -17.42 -0.83 -7.86
C ASN A 416 -17.76 -1.87 -8.94
N PHE A 417 -16.99 -2.96 -8.99
CA PHE A 417 -17.08 -3.97 -10.06
C PHE A 417 -17.97 -5.18 -9.72
N PHE A 418 -18.51 -5.24 -8.50
CA PHE A 418 -19.09 -6.48 -7.97
C PHE A 418 -20.54 -6.74 -8.38
N GLY A 419 -21.10 -5.94 -9.30
CA GLY A 419 -22.37 -6.25 -9.95
C GLY A 419 -22.19 -7.29 -11.06
N LEU A 420 -23.16 -8.21 -11.23
CA LEU A 420 -23.16 -9.24 -12.29
C LEU A 420 -22.88 -8.70 -13.71
N ARG A 421 -23.23 -7.43 -13.98
CA ARG A 421 -23.02 -6.76 -15.27
C ARG A 421 -21.54 -6.54 -15.61
N PHE A 422 -20.70 -6.41 -14.60
CA PHE A 422 -19.29 -6.07 -14.79
C PHE A 422 -18.44 -7.33 -14.90
N VAL A 423 -18.83 -8.45 -14.26
CA VAL A 423 -18.07 -9.71 -14.25
C VAL A 423 -17.49 -10.08 -15.61
N LEU A 424 -18.30 -10.12 -16.67
CA LEU A 424 -17.86 -10.47 -18.03
C LEU A 424 -16.79 -9.49 -18.58
N PRO A 425 -17.00 -8.15 -18.61
CA PRO A 425 -15.95 -7.19 -18.97
C PRO A 425 -14.60 -7.37 -18.27
N MET A 426 -14.57 -7.77 -17.00
CA MET A 426 -13.30 -7.95 -16.28
C MET A 426 -12.59 -9.24 -16.64
N TYR A 427 -13.32 -10.33 -16.88
CA TYR A 427 -12.71 -11.53 -17.46
C TYR A 427 -12.18 -11.23 -18.87
N LEU A 428 -12.92 -10.49 -19.69
CA LEU A 428 -12.44 -10.05 -21.01
C LEU A 428 -11.17 -9.20 -20.89
N ASN A 429 -11.13 -8.25 -19.96
CA ASN A 429 -9.95 -7.44 -19.70
C ASN A 429 -8.77 -8.28 -19.20
N ALA A 430 -8.99 -9.26 -18.32
CA ALA A 430 -7.93 -10.15 -17.85
C ALA A 430 -7.34 -11.00 -18.99
N VAL A 431 -8.18 -11.51 -19.88
CA VAL A 431 -7.76 -12.22 -21.10
C VAL A 431 -7.01 -11.29 -22.04
N TRP A 432 -7.50 -10.06 -22.26
CA TRP A 432 -6.82 -9.07 -23.07
C TRP A 432 -5.44 -8.72 -22.52
N GLU A 433 -5.33 -8.50 -21.21
CA GLU A 433 -4.08 -8.23 -20.51
C GLU A 433 -3.09 -9.38 -20.64
N PHE A 434 -3.56 -10.63 -20.57
CA PHE A 434 -2.73 -11.80 -20.82
C PHE A 434 -2.22 -11.83 -22.27
N ILE A 435 -3.09 -11.60 -23.27
CA ILE A 435 -2.69 -11.55 -24.68
C ILE A 435 -1.70 -10.40 -24.92
N ARG A 436 -1.99 -9.22 -24.40
CA ARG A 436 -1.18 -8.00 -24.56
C ARG A 436 0.25 -8.19 -24.05
N SER A 437 0.45 -8.96 -22.97
CA SER A 437 1.78 -9.23 -22.39
C SER A 437 2.80 -9.79 -23.40
N PHE A 438 2.35 -10.55 -24.41
CA PHE A 438 3.21 -11.10 -25.46
C PHE A 438 3.63 -10.06 -26.51
N PHE A 439 2.86 -8.98 -26.65
CA PHE A 439 3.05 -7.97 -27.71
C PHE A 439 3.68 -6.66 -27.21
N MET A 440 3.74 -6.45 -25.89
CA MET A 440 4.24 -5.20 -25.29
C MET A 440 5.62 -4.79 -25.78
N CYS A 441 6.55 -5.74 -25.94
CA CYS A 441 7.90 -5.43 -26.38
C CYS A 441 7.99 -4.98 -27.84
N TYR A 442 7.10 -5.49 -28.71
CA TYR A 442 7.06 -5.12 -30.11
C TYR A 442 6.44 -3.73 -30.32
N ILE A 443 5.53 -3.33 -29.43
CA ILE A 443 4.82 -2.04 -29.52
C ILE A 443 5.64 -0.92 -28.87
N TYR A 444 6.19 -1.14 -27.69
CA TYR A 444 6.78 -0.07 -26.87
C TYR A 444 8.30 -0.16 -26.71
N GLY A 445 8.92 -1.26 -27.14
CA GLY A 445 10.38 -1.46 -27.04
C GLY A 445 10.76 -2.67 -26.18
N PRO A 446 11.99 -3.19 -26.34
CA PRO A 446 12.46 -4.41 -25.68
C PRO A 446 12.39 -4.35 -24.14
N GLU A 447 12.46 -3.17 -23.54
CA GLU A 447 12.33 -2.93 -22.11
C GLU A 447 10.93 -3.21 -21.55
N TYR A 448 9.90 -3.31 -22.40
CA TYR A 448 8.54 -3.69 -22.01
C TYR A 448 8.25 -5.18 -22.19
N LYS A 449 9.27 -5.99 -22.46
CA LYS A 449 9.14 -7.44 -22.48
C LYS A 449 8.80 -7.95 -21.09
N GLU A 450 7.67 -8.64 -20.97
CA GLU A 450 7.27 -9.26 -19.71
C GLU A 450 8.07 -10.53 -19.42
N SER A 451 8.35 -10.76 -18.13
CA SER A 451 9.00 -11.99 -17.66
C SER A 451 8.05 -13.19 -17.72
N CYS A 452 8.60 -14.40 -17.65
CA CYS A 452 7.78 -15.61 -17.63
C CYS A 452 6.89 -15.65 -16.38
N GLU A 453 7.41 -15.13 -15.26
CA GLU A 453 6.75 -14.98 -13.98
C GLU A 453 5.57 -14.02 -14.07
N SER A 454 5.74 -12.89 -14.78
CA SER A 454 4.64 -11.95 -15.04
C SER A 454 3.54 -12.57 -15.91
N ILE A 455 3.91 -13.29 -16.97
CA ILE A 455 2.95 -14.00 -17.84
C ILE A 455 2.18 -15.07 -17.04
N PHE A 456 2.87 -15.83 -16.18
CA PHE A 456 2.23 -16.78 -15.28
C PHE A 456 1.26 -16.10 -14.32
N PHE A 457 1.66 -14.97 -13.72
CA PHE A 457 0.79 -14.19 -12.84
C PHE A 457 -0.46 -13.67 -13.57
N ARG A 458 -0.33 -13.25 -14.84
CA ARG A 458 -1.48 -12.89 -15.69
C ARG A 458 -2.40 -14.06 -15.97
N MET A 459 -1.84 -15.25 -16.20
CA MET A 459 -2.63 -16.48 -16.38
C MET A 459 -3.46 -16.80 -15.13
N VAL A 460 -2.88 -16.66 -13.93
CA VAL A 460 -3.63 -16.80 -12.66
C VAL A 460 -4.75 -15.75 -12.59
N GLY A 461 -4.46 -14.51 -12.99
CA GLY A 461 -5.44 -13.42 -13.06
C GLY A 461 -6.62 -13.67 -14.01
N MET A 462 -6.53 -14.62 -14.94
CA MET A 462 -7.69 -15.02 -15.73
C MET A 462 -8.73 -15.79 -14.90
N PHE A 463 -8.32 -16.47 -13.83
CA PHE A 463 -9.23 -17.20 -12.92
C PHE A 463 -9.74 -16.31 -11.79
N LEU A 464 -8.90 -15.40 -11.31
CA LEU A 464 -9.21 -14.40 -10.29
C LEU A 464 -8.94 -12.99 -10.85
N PRO A 465 -9.88 -12.46 -11.64
CA PRO A 465 -9.66 -11.18 -12.28
C PRO A 465 -9.51 -10.05 -11.27
N GLY A 466 -8.64 -9.09 -11.59
CA GLY A 466 -8.27 -7.96 -10.72
C GLY A 466 -7.00 -8.20 -9.90
N ILE A 467 -6.63 -9.45 -9.60
CA ILE A 467 -5.35 -9.77 -8.92
C ILE A 467 -4.16 -9.46 -9.83
N SER A 468 -4.22 -9.84 -11.11
CA SER A 468 -3.15 -9.53 -12.06
C SER A 468 -3.04 -8.04 -12.37
N ALA A 469 -4.15 -7.30 -12.27
CA ALA A 469 -4.17 -5.85 -12.43
C ALA A 469 -3.39 -5.15 -11.30
N HIS A 470 -3.39 -5.73 -10.09
CA HIS A 470 -2.60 -5.28 -8.94
C HIS A 470 -1.07 -5.48 -9.08
N SER A 471 -0.58 -6.07 -10.18
CA SER A 471 0.86 -6.25 -10.38
C SER A 471 1.60 -4.91 -10.49
N PRO A 472 2.74 -4.71 -9.78
CA PRO A 472 3.59 -3.54 -9.93
C PRO A 472 4.02 -3.24 -11.38
N VAL A 473 4.13 -4.26 -12.25
CA VAL A 473 4.42 -4.12 -13.69
C VAL A 473 3.46 -3.14 -14.35
N ASN A 474 2.18 -3.24 -14.01
CA ASN A 474 1.13 -2.43 -14.61
C ASN A 474 1.25 -0.98 -14.18
N TYR A 475 1.56 -0.73 -12.91
CA TYR A 475 1.78 0.62 -12.41
C TYR A 475 3.03 1.27 -13.01
N VAL A 476 4.14 0.53 -13.12
CA VAL A 476 5.34 1.01 -13.81
C VAL A 476 5.01 1.36 -15.27
N ASN A 477 4.29 0.50 -15.97
CA ASN A 477 3.85 0.76 -17.35
C ASN A 477 2.94 2.00 -17.42
N SER A 478 2.00 2.15 -16.49
CA SER A 478 1.06 3.27 -16.44
C SER A 478 1.77 4.61 -16.19
N VAL A 479 2.78 4.63 -15.34
CA VAL A 479 3.58 5.84 -15.09
C VAL A 479 4.43 6.21 -16.31
N ARG A 480 5.03 5.21 -16.98
CA ARG A 480 5.96 5.44 -18.10
C ARG A 480 5.25 5.74 -19.43
N LEU A 481 4.16 5.03 -19.71
CA LEU A 481 3.38 5.14 -20.95
C LEU A 481 2.20 6.10 -20.82
N GLY A 482 1.72 6.37 -19.60
CA GLY A 482 0.54 7.20 -19.35
C GLY A 482 0.68 8.64 -19.83
N ARG A 483 -0.44 9.26 -20.22
CA ARG A 483 -0.48 10.63 -20.74
C ARG A 483 -0.08 11.67 -19.68
N LYS A 484 0.41 12.84 -20.13
CA LYS A 484 1.01 13.88 -19.26
C LYS A 484 -0.01 14.60 -18.33
N LYS A 485 -1.31 14.50 -18.57
CA LYS A 485 -2.37 15.14 -17.75
C LYS A 485 -3.35 14.11 -17.21
N CYS A 486 -3.88 14.37 -16.01
CA CYS A 486 -4.93 13.60 -15.35
C CYS A 486 -6.30 13.85 -16.03
N SER A 487 -6.59 15.11 -16.38
CA SER A 487 -7.83 15.55 -17.05
C SER A 487 -8.08 14.93 -18.44
N ASP A 488 -7.02 14.52 -19.14
CA ASP A 488 -7.11 14.07 -20.53
C ASP A 488 -7.33 12.55 -20.66
N VAL A 489 -7.54 11.87 -19.52
CA VAL A 489 -7.83 10.42 -19.42
C VAL A 489 -9.34 10.15 -19.47
N ILE A 490 -10.19 11.14 -19.19
CA ILE A 490 -11.67 11.02 -19.23
C ILE A 490 -12.19 10.77 -20.67
N VAL A 491 -11.39 11.01 -21.72
CA VAL A 491 -11.85 10.99 -23.13
C VAL A 491 -11.53 9.68 -23.88
N LEU A 492 -10.88 8.69 -23.26
CA LEU A 492 -10.52 7.44 -23.98
C LEU A 492 -11.39 6.21 -23.68
N GLU A 493 -12.38 6.31 -22.80
CA GLU A 493 -13.45 5.31 -22.72
C GLU A 493 -14.70 5.70 -23.55
N SER A 494 -14.61 6.76 -24.37
CA SER A 494 -15.65 7.14 -25.35
C SER A 494 -15.15 7.07 -26.81
N LEU A 495 -14.63 5.92 -27.21
CA LEU A 495 -14.51 5.48 -28.60
C LEU A 495 -15.12 4.07 -28.62
N ASP A 496 -16.25 3.73 -29.23
CA ASP A 496 -16.80 4.13 -30.54
C ASP A 496 -15.75 4.33 -31.64
#